data_AF-A0A9E1QB39-F1
#
_entry.id   AF-A0A9E1QB39-F1
#
_cell.length_a   1.000
_cell.length_b   1.000
_cell.length_c   1.000
_cell.angle_alpha   90.00
_cell.angle_beta   90.00
_cell.angle_gamma   90.00
#
_symmetry.space_group_name_H-M   'P 1'
#
loop_
_entity.id
_entity.type
_entity.pdbx_description
1 polymer ?
#
loop_
_entity_poly.entity_id
_entity_poly.type
_entity_poly.pdbx_seq_one_letter_code
_entity_poly.pdbx_strand_id
1 'polypeptide(L)' 'MILVYTHKITPRVRYIFKHIFTRILLSPVSFTSKVEEFVAHNGPKMSYTKVPLGKEFFIRSNELLFEQGVNDLEINISK' A
#
# COMPACT_ATOMS: atom_id res chain seq x y z
N MET A 1 -9.70 8.82 -8.61
CA MET A 1 -9.52 7.54 -7.89
C MET A 1 -8.06 7.44 -7.53
N ILE A 2 -7.74 7.27 -6.24
CA ILE A 2 -6.36 7.21 -5.76
C ILE A 2 -5.76 5.88 -6.21
N LEU A 3 -4.62 5.91 -6.90
CA LEU A 3 -3.94 4.69 -7.33
C LEU A 3 -2.86 4.29 -6.32
N VAL A 4 -2.98 3.09 -5.77
CA VAL A 4 -2.00 2.51 -4.84
C VAL A 4 -1.16 1.47 -5.58
N TYR A 5 0.14 1.70 -5.65
CA TYR A 5 1.09 0.67 -6.10
C TYR A 5 1.57 -0.19 -4.94
N THR A 6 1.58 -1.50 -5.14
CA THR A 6 2.27 -2.45 -4.27
C THR A 6 2.82 -3.61 -5.08
N HIS A 7 3.93 -4.20 -4.62
CA HIS A 7 4.55 -5.35 -5.27
C HIS A 7 3.65 -6.60 -5.28
N LYS A 8 2.70 -6.71 -4.33
CA LYS A 8 1.74 -7.83 -4.27
C LYS A 8 0.39 -7.36 -3.74
N ILE A 9 -0.67 -7.52 -4.54
CA ILE A 9 -2.03 -7.16 -4.11
C ILE A 9 -2.63 -8.33 -3.34
N THR A 10 -2.64 -8.25 -2.01
CA THR A 10 -3.28 -9.25 -1.13
C THR A 10 -4.70 -8.82 -0.72
N PRO A 11 -5.56 -9.74 -0.27
CA PRO A 11 -6.86 -9.39 0.32
C PRO A 11 -6.74 -8.41 1.49
N ARG A 12 -5.72 -8.56 2.35
CA ARG A 12 -5.48 -7.66 3.49
C ARG A 12 -5.08 -6.25 3.04
N VAL A 13 -4.17 -6.12 2.06
CA VAL A 13 -3.86 -4.81 1.46
C VAL A 13 -5.13 -4.18 0.90
N ARG A 14 -5.89 -4.92 0.09
CA ARG A 14 -7.14 -4.41 -0.48
C ARG A 14 -8.13 -3.96 0.59
N TYR A 15 -8.28 -4.74 1.66
CA TYR A 15 -9.18 -4.44 2.76
C TYR A 15 -8.77 -3.16 3.49
N ILE A 16 -7.53 -3.07 3.95
CA ILE A 16 -7.03 -1.93 4.73
C ILE A 16 -7.14 -0.63 3.95
N PHE A 17 -6.69 -0.62 2.69
CA PHE A 17 -6.76 0.58 1.87
C PHE A 17 -8.20 0.96 1.51
N LYS A 18 -9.10 0.00 1.21
CA LYS A 18 -10.52 0.32 1.03
C LYS A 18 -11.18 0.81 2.32
N HIS A 19 -10.78 0.29 3.47
CA HIS A 19 -11.29 0.73 4.75
C HIS A 19 -10.90 2.19 5.01
N ILE A 20 -9.62 2.52 4.85
CA ILE A 20 -9.12 3.89 5.05
C ILE A 20 -9.69 4.84 3.99
N PHE A 21 -9.46 4.57 2.71
CA PHE A 21 -9.80 5.52 1.65
C PHE A 21 -11.29 5.55 1.34
N THR A 22 -11.92 4.40 1.12
CA THR A 22 -13.31 4.36 0.67
C THR A 22 -14.31 4.50 1.80
N ARG A 23 -14.08 3.87 2.97
CA ARG A 23 -15.05 3.93 4.08
C ARG A 23 -14.86 5.15 4.99
N ILE A 24 -13.62 5.48 5.36
CA ILE A 24 -13.34 6.59 6.29
C ILE A 24 -13.23 7.92 5.52
N LEU A 25 -12.38 7.97 4.50
CA LEU A 25 -12.10 9.21 3.75
C LEU A 25 -13.08 9.47 2.59
N LEU A 26 -14.05 8.57 2.35
CA LEU A 26 -15.04 8.66 1.28
C LEU A 26 -14.44 8.90 -0.13
N SER A 27 -13.25 8.35 -0.38
CA SER A 27 -12.50 8.48 -1.62
C SER A 27 -12.29 7.12 -2.32
N PRO A 28 -12.53 7.02 -3.63
CA PRO A 28 -12.34 5.78 -4.37
C PRO A 28 -10.84 5.45 -4.51
N VAL A 29 -10.49 4.19 -4.26
CA VAL A 29 -9.11 3.67 -4.35
C VAL A 29 -9.01 2.51 -5.34
N SER A 30 -7.96 2.51 -6.15
CA SER A 30 -7.57 1.41 -7.04
C SER A 30 -6.16 0.92 -6.70
N PHE A 31 -5.82 -0.25 -7.22
CA PHE A 31 -4.56 -0.93 -6.95
C PHE A 31 -3.91 -1.34 -8.25
N THR A 32 -2.59 -1.23 -8.32
CA THR A 32 -1.78 -1.83 -9.38
C THR A 32 -0.51 -2.45 -8.81
N SER A 33 -0.04 -3.51 -9.45
CA SER A 33 1.28 -4.09 -9.21
C SER A 33 2.24 -3.85 -10.38
N LYS A 34 1.80 -3.12 -11.42
CA LYS A 34 2.62 -2.77 -12.57
C LYS A 34 3.20 -1.38 -12.38
N VAL A 35 4.52 -1.29 -12.45
CA VAL A 35 5.24 -0.02 -12.31
C VAL A 35 4.87 0.94 -13.44
N GLU A 36 4.74 0.44 -14.66
CA GLU A 36 4.36 1.24 -15.84
C GLU A 36 3.01 1.94 -15.65
N GLU A 37 1.99 1.21 -15.17
CA GLU A 37 0.66 1.77 -14.88
C GLU A 37 0.73 2.83 -13.78
N PHE A 38 1.55 2.61 -12.75
CA PHE A 38 1.76 3.58 -11.68
C PHE A 38 2.46 4.86 -12.18
N VAL A 39 3.53 4.72 -12.96
CA VAL A 39 4.30 5.84 -13.50
C VAL A 39 3.43 6.67 -14.47
N ALA A 40 2.68 6.01 -15.36
CA ALA A 40 1.78 6.66 -16.33
C ALA A 40 0.55 7.32 -15.70
N HIS A 41 0.22 7.03 -14.44
CA HIS A 41 -0.94 7.64 -13.77
C HIS A 41 -0.68 9.10 -13.40
N ASN A 42 -1.47 10.01 -13.96
CA ASN A 42 -1.36 11.47 -13.73
C ASN A 42 -2.16 11.97 -12.52
N GLY A 43 -3.03 11.13 -11.94
CA GLY A 43 -3.83 11.48 -10.77
C GLY A 43 -3.11 11.24 -9.44
N PRO A 44 -3.81 11.45 -8.30
CA PRO A 44 -3.31 11.13 -6.98
C PRO A 44 -2.89 9.66 -6.90
N LYS A 45 -1.62 9.43 -6.56
CA LYS A 45 -1.05 8.09 -6.47
C LYS A 45 -0.07 7.98 -5.31
N MET A 46 0.02 6.78 -4.75
CA MET A 46 0.93 6.46 -3.66
C MET A 46 1.50 5.06 -3.81
N SER A 47 2.65 4.82 -3.20
CA SER A 47 3.30 3.51 -3.17
C SER A 47 3.31 2.95 -1.75
N TYR A 48 3.06 1.64 -1.64
CA TYR A 48 3.17 0.86 -0.42
C TYR A 48 4.12 -0.30 -0.65
N THR A 49 5.42 -0.02 -0.55
CA THR A 49 6.53 -0.94 -0.88
C THR A 49 7.73 -0.74 0.04
N LYS A 50 8.75 -1.60 -0.08
CA LYS A 50 9.97 -1.50 0.75
C LYS A 50 10.84 -0.29 0.38
N VAL A 51 10.82 0.12 -0.88
CA VAL A 51 11.64 1.18 -1.47
C VAL A 51 10.73 2.10 -2.30
N PRO A 52 10.96 3.43 -2.31
CA PRO A 52 10.22 4.35 -3.18
C PRO A 52 10.52 4.09 -4.66
N LEU A 53 9.56 4.44 -5.52
CA LEU A 53 9.69 4.34 -6.97
C LEU A 53 10.16 5.66 -7.62
N GLY A 54 10.10 6.75 -6.87
CA GLY A 54 10.50 8.09 -7.31
C GLY A 54 10.16 9.15 -6.26
N LYS A 55 9.49 10.23 -6.69
CA LYS A 55 9.05 11.35 -5.84
C LYS A 55 7.55 11.31 -5.54
N GLU A 56 7.00 10.12 -5.32
CA GLU A 56 5.60 9.92 -4.96
C GLU A 56 5.34 10.05 -3.46
N PHE A 57 4.06 10.03 -3.08
CA PHE A 57 3.68 9.78 -1.70
C PHE A 57 4.00 8.32 -1.33
N PHE A 58 5.15 8.11 -0.69
CA PHE A 58 5.68 6.79 -0.36
C PHE A 58 5.39 6.44 1.10
N ILE A 59 4.77 5.29 1.31
CA ILE A 59 4.69 4.64 2.63
C ILE A 59 5.50 3.36 2.57
N ARG A 60 6.49 3.24 3.46
CA ARG A 60 7.27 2.02 3.59
C ARG A 60 6.39 0.87 4.06
N SER A 61 6.38 -0.22 3.31
CA SER A 61 5.57 -1.38 3.62
C SER A 61 6.18 -2.27 4.70
N ASN A 62 5.34 -2.77 5.60
CA ASN A 62 5.67 -3.83 6.55
C ASN A 62 5.17 -5.20 6.04
N GLU A 63 5.85 -6.29 6.41
CA GLU A 63 5.49 -7.67 6.08
C GLU A 63 4.11 -8.07 6.59
N LEU A 64 3.61 -7.42 7.66
CA LEU A 64 2.32 -7.70 8.29
C LEU A 64 1.15 -7.81 7.29
N LEU A 65 1.13 -7.00 6.22
CA LEU A 65 0.03 -7.06 5.23
C LEU A 65 0.22 -8.15 4.16
N PHE A 66 1.41 -8.75 4.06
CA PHE A 66 1.79 -9.74 3.06
C PHE A 66 2.01 -11.16 3.60
N GLU A 67 2.20 -11.31 4.91
CA GLU A 67 2.31 -12.61 5.61
C GLU A 67 1.10 -13.55 5.41
N GLN A 68 1.26 -14.81 5.76
CA GLN A 68 0.14 -15.75 5.83
C GLN A 68 0.06 -16.30 7.25
N GLY A 69 -1.14 -16.27 7.83
CA GLY A 69 -1.34 -16.63 9.23
C GLY A 69 -1.01 -15.48 10.19
N VAL A 70 -0.82 -15.83 11.45
CA VAL A 70 -0.45 -14.92 12.54
C VAL A 70 0.93 -15.37 13.01
N ASN A 71 1.94 -14.55 12.77
CA ASN A 71 3.30 -14.79 13.25
C ASN A 71 3.54 -13.89 14.46
N ASP A 72 4.33 -14.38 15.42
CA ASP A 72 4.82 -13.54 16.50
C ASP A 72 5.73 -12.46 15.92
N LEU A 73 5.42 -11.20 16.24
CA LEU A 73 6.23 -10.05 15.85
C LEU A 73 7.15 -9.71 17.01
N GLU A 74 8.46 -9.86 16.82
CA GLU A 74 9.45 -9.31 17.74
C GLU A 74 9.51 -7.78 17.58
N ILE A 75 8.76 -7.08 18.43
CA ILE A 75 8.77 -5.61 18.48
C ILE A 75 9.97 -5.16 19.30
N ASN A 76 11.06 -4.83 18.60
CA ASN A 76 12.24 -4.24 19.21
C ASN A 76 12.01 -2.74 19.47
N ILE A 77 11.68 -2.38 20.71
CA ILE A 77 11.58 -0.98 21.14
C ILE A 77 13.00 -0.50 21.49
N SER A 78 13.63 0.27 20.60
CA SER A 78 14.84 1.01 20.97
C SER A 78 14.46 2.23 21.81
N LYS A 79 15.15 2.43 22.94
CA LYS A 79 15.04 3.63 23.77
C LYS A 79 15.46 4.89 23.01
#